data_AF-A0A7V3N8R5-F1
#
_entry.id   AF-A0A7V3N8R5-F1
#
_cell.length_a   1.000
_cell.length_b   1.000
_cell.length_c   1.000
_cell.angle_alpha   90.00
_cell.angle_beta   90.00
_cell.angle_gamma   90.00
#
_symmetry.space_group_name_H-M   'P 1'
#
loop_
_entity.id
_entity.type
_entity.pdbx_description
1 polymer ?
#
loop_
_entity_poly.entity_id
_entity_poly.type
_entity_poly.pdbx_seq_one_letter_code
_entity_poly.pdbx_strand_id
1 'polypeptide(L)'
;NVSIDGVGTTGNLIAGNYIGTDATGTRSLGQSLFGVWLDFGAQGNVIRQNVISGNRGGGVAITARGCEFNIVAGNLVGPEATGLRVIGNGSGIYVALGARFNLVGGTRSGEGNVISGNHDWNVWLGAYHDESNFLIGNYVGTDVTGKRAIADSERAAVRGVVLFGKPWGTMIEGNLVGGNPGPGIMLEGAGVQNVYIGANNIGVDATGREPVSNLADGIHIWYSQRNVIQNNLVAYNLRDGIRIENGAYNTVRANRVFLNSGRGISVLFVPADLVPPVPRLLIASRTGVWGAACSGCEVDVFSDDGDQARYFEGAAEADAGGRFSLRQFTGFTGRNLTAVATDPAGTSSEFSLPLSTLPSTGPLVTTSAASYRPGAISPDSIVAAFGPNLVSNHQAAARPLPTSLGGVTVAVRDAGGGEHAALLYYVSPGQVNFVMPGSVVYGMATVRVRTGEGNTFTDVVEVVPVAPGLFTADGSGRGRPAGVFLRVRPDGTQAYEPAIHPADLGSDNDRVYLLLFGTGIRGRHSLDAVKARAGGLEIPVLYAGPQPEYPGLDQLNLLLPPSLKGRGETTIEVSVDGHPANPVTIFVR
;
A
#
# COMPACT_ATOMS: atom_id res chain seq x y z
N ASN A 1 -43.61 10.66 22.48
CA ASN A 1 -43.07 10.60 21.10
C ASN A 1 -43.27 11.93 20.44
N VAL A 2 -42.52 12.19 19.38
CA VAL A 2 -42.54 13.44 18.63
C VAL A 2 -42.70 13.11 17.14
N SER A 3 -43.62 13.81 16.46
CA SER A 3 -43.80 13.73 15.00
C SER A 3 -43.47 15.10 14.41
N ILE A 4 -42.65 15.12 13.36
CA ILE A 4 -42.30 16.30 12.59
C ILE A 4 -42.66 16.00 11.13
N ASP A 5 -43.83 16.44 10.71
CA ASP A 5 -44.40 16.01 9.43
C ASP A 5 -44.80 17.19 8.55
N GLY A 6 -44.70 16.99 7.24
CA GLY A 6 -45.25 17.88 6.22
C GLY A 6 -44.24 18.80 5.54
N VAL A 7 -44.57 19.18 4.31
CA VAL A 7 -43.75 20.08 3.49
C VAL A 7 -43.67 21.46 4.15
N GLY A 8 -42.45 21.99 4.26
CA GLY A 8 -42.19 23.28 4.91
C GLY A 8 -41.90 23.19 6.40
N THR A 9 -42.03 22.01 7.01
CA THR A 9 -41.66 21.75 8.40
C THR A 9 -40.13 21.68 8.51
N THR A 10 -39.52 22.83 8.80
CA THR A 10 -38.05 23.01 8.79
C THR A 10 -37.51 23.74 10.01
N GLY A 11 -36.23 23.50 10.33
CA GLY A 11 -35.52 24.22 11.40
C GLY A 11 -35.96 23.86 12.82
N ASN A 12 -36.64 22.73 13.02
CA ASN A 12 -37.05 22.27 14.34
C ASN A 12 -35.87 21.65 15.10
N LEU A 13 -35.82 21.87 16.41
CA LEU A 13 -34.81 21.30 17.31
C LEU A 13 -35.47 20.42 18.38
N ILE A 14 -35.19 19.12 18.34
CA ILE A 14 -35.50 18.18 19.42
C ILE A 14 -34.21 17.91 20.19
N ALA A 15 -34.08 18.48 21.39
CA ALA A 15 -32.86 18.30 22.18
C ALA A 15 -33.07 18.08 23.68
N GLY A 16 -32.26 17.20 24.28
CA GLY A 16 -32.23 16.99 25.73
C GLY A 16 -33.44 16.25 26.30
N ASN A 17 -34.18 15.49 25.49
CA ASN A 17 -35.42 14.83 25.90
C ASN A 17 -35.23 13.36 26.25
N TYR A 18 -36.10 12.85 27.13
CA TYR A 18 -36.32 11.43 27.39
C TYR A 18 -37.59 10.99 26.65
N ILE A 19 -37.45 10.18 25.61
CA ILE A 19 -38.53 9.80 24.69
C ILE A 19 -38.71 8.28 24.72
N GLY A 20 -39.88 7.83 25.18
CA GLY A 20 -40.22 6.41 25.34
C GLY A 20 -39.81 5.81 26.69
N THR A 21 -39.18 6.60 27.55
CA THR A 21 -38.74 6.21 28.91
C THR A 21 -39.40 7.05 29.99
N ASP A 22 -39.20 6.67 31.25
CA ASP A 22 -39.53 7.51 32.41
C ASP A 22 -38.57 8.71 32.56
N ALA A 23 -38.84 9.58 33.53
CA ALA A 23 -38.03 10.79 33.77
C ALA A 23 -36.58 10.49 34.20
N THR A 24 -36.26 9.25 34.56
CA THR A 24 -34.88 8.83 34.87
C THR A 24 -34.16 8.27 33.64
N GLY A 25 -34.92 7.94 32.59
CA GLY A 25 -34.41 7.27 31.39
C GLY A 25 -33.96 5.83 31.63
N THR A 26 -34.45 5.17 32.69
CA THR A 26 -34.05 3.79 33.06
C THR A 26 -35.17 2.76 32.89
N ARG A 27 -36.42 3.19 32.70
CA ARG A 27 -37.58 2.30 32.50
C ARG A 27 -38.31 2.64 31.22
N SER A 28 -38.68 1.62 30.45
CA SER A 28 -39.55 1.80 29.28
C SER A 28 -40.96 2.19 29.72
N LEU A 29 -41.50 3.23 29.06
CA LEU A 29 -42.91 3.63 29.10
C LEU A 29 -43.56 3.56 27.71
N GLY A 30 -42.79 3.19 26.68
CA GLY A 30 -43.21 3.32 25.29
C GLY A 30 -44.32 2.35 24.89
N GLN A 31 -45.36 2.90 24.26
CA GLN A 31 -46.43 2.11 23.63
C GLN A 31 -46.54 2.34 22.12
N SER A 32 -45.61 3.08 21.52
CA SER A 32 -45.78 3.65 20.19
C SER A 32 -44.86 3.09 19.13
N LEU A 33 -45.23 3.33 17.87
CA LEU A 33 -44.50 2.88 16.69
C LEU A 33 -43.11 3.52 16.59
N PHE A 34 -42.99 4.84 16.69
CA PHE A 34 -41.69 5.53 16.66
C PHE A 34 -41.53 6.51 17.82
N GLY A 35 -40.31 6.65 18.34
CA GLY A 35 -39.98 7.65 19.37
C GLY A 35 -39.97 9.07 18.80
N VAL A 36 -39.20 9.27 17.72
CA VAL A 36 -39.20 10.48 16.89
C VAL A 36 -39.42 10.08 15.44
N TRP A 37 -40.37 10.71 14.76
CA TRP A 37 -40.68 10.44 13.35
C TRP A 37 -40.66 11.72 12.53
N LEU A 38 -39.88 11.72 11.46
CA LEU A 38 -39.84 12.77 10.45
C LEU A 38 -40.40 12.20 9.14
N ASP A 39 -41.50 12.77 8.66
CA ASP A 39 -42.18 12.27 7.46
C ASP A 39 -42.73 13.40 6.56
N PHE A 40 -43.25 13.00 5.39
CA PHE A 40 -44.02 13.87 4.49
C PHE A 40 -43.32 15.19 4.07
N GLY A 41 -41.98 15.19 3.96
CA GLY A 41 -41.22 16.33 3.45
C GLY A 41 -40.61 17.25 4.52
N ALA A 42 -40.46 16.78 5.75
CA ALA A 42 -39.77 17.50 6.82
C ALA A 42 -38.26 17.61 6.56
N GLN A 43 -37.72 18.84 6.54
CA GLN A 43 -36.33 19.10 6.11
C GLN A 43 -35.54 19.95 7.09
N GLY A 44 -34.22 19.77 7.16
CA GLY A 44 -33.35 20.66 7.92
C GLY A 44 -33.64 20.70 9.43
N ASN A 45 -34.15 19.60 9.99
CA ASN A 45 -34.44 19.48 11.41
C ASN A 45 -33.27 18.82 12.16
N VAL A 46 -33.14 19.12 13.45
CA VAL A 46 -32.05 18.63 14.29
C VAL A 46 -32.60 17.85 15.48
N ILE A 47 -32.21 16.59 15.61
CA ILE A 47 -32.46 15.72 16.75
C ILE A 47 -31.13 15.49 17.45
N ARG A 48 -30.94 16.05 18.65
CA ARG A 48 -29.64 15.92 19.34
C ARG A 48 -29.72 15.67 20.84
N GLN A 49 -28.77 14.90 21.37
CA GLN A 49 -28.60 14.73 22.82
C GLN A 49 -29.88 14.28 23.54
N ASN A 50 -30.69 13.43 22.89
CA ASN A 50 -31.88 12.82 23.49
C ASN A 50 -31.59 11.38 23.92
N VAL A 51 -32.39 10.87 24.86
CA VAL A 51 -32.50 9.45 25.20
C VAL A 51 -33.80 8.93 24.56
N ILE A 52 -33.68 8.14 23.50
CA ILE A 52 -34.79 7.66 22.67
C ILE A 52 -34.83 6.13 22.75
N SER A 53 -35.54 5.62 23.75
CA SER A 53 -35.48 4.20 24.15
C SER A 53 -36.84 3.70 24.63
N GLY A 54 -37.05 2.39 24.66
CA GLY A 54 -38.30 1.79 25.14
C GLY A 54 -39.47 1.88 24.18
N ASN A 55 -39.28 2.34 22.94
CA ASN A 55 -40.35 2.44 21.93
C ASN A 55 -40.63 1.07 21.30
N ARG A 56 -41.89 0.76 20.98
CA ARG A 56 -42.28 -0.56 20.47
C ARG A 56 -41.82 -0.82 19.04
N GLY A 57 -41.76 0.21 18.18
CA GLY A 57 -41.11 0.14 16.87
C GLY A 57 -39.76 0.87 16.88
N GLY A 58 -39.50 1.80 15.97
CA GLY A 58 -38.19 2.45 15.86
C GLY A 58 -37.93 3.55 16.91
N GLY A 59 -36.67 3.83 17.22
CA GLY A 59 -36.27 4.99 18.00
C GLY A 59 -36.46 6.28 17.20
N VAL A 60 -35.72 6.42 16.10
CA VAL A 60 -35.83 7.55 15.16
C VAL A 60 -36.15 7.03 13.77
N ALA A 61 -37.19 7.56 13.14
CA ALA A 61 -37.53 7.29 11.74
C ALA A 61 -37.49 8.57 10.90
N ILE A 62 -36.83 8.51 9.75
CA ILE A 62 -36.85 9.54 8.71
C ILE A 62 -37.33 8.87 7.43
N THR A 63 -38.55 9.20 7.01
CA THR A 63 -39.22 8.52 5.92
C THR A 63 -39.74 9.47 4.86
N ALA A 64 -40.06 8.91 3.70
CA ALA A 64 -40.64 9.57 2.54
C ALA A 64 -39.69 10.51 1.78
N ARG A 65 -39.99 10.62 0.48
CA ARG A 65 -39.33 11.57 -0.41
C ARG A 65 -39.54 13.00 0.07
N GLY A 66 -38.47 13.78 0.05
CA GLY A 66 -38.47 15.15 0.51
C GLY A 66 -38.10 15.30 1.98
N CYS A 67 -37.92 14.23 2.75
CA CYS A 67 -37.27 14.30 4.06
C CYS A 67 -35.75 14.34 3.90
N GLU A 68 -35.20 15.54 3.97
CA GLU A 68 -33.83 15.84 3.55
C GLU A 68 -33.09 16.76 4.52
N PHE A 69 -31.76 16.66 4.56
CA PHE A 69 -30.90 17.53 5.35
C PHE A 69 -31.21 17.52 6.86
N ASN A 70 -31.85 16.46 7.36
CA ASN A 70 -32.08 16.31 8.78
C ASN A 70 -30.82 15.75 9.45
N ILE A 71 -30.57 16.17 10.68
CA ILE A 71 -29.40 15.80 11.47
C ILE A 71 -29.85 15.07 12.73
N VAL A 72 -29.34 13.86 12.93
CA VAL A 72 -29.52 13.06 14.15
C VAL A 72 -28.15 12.91 14.79
N ALA A 73 -27.84 13.62 15.88
CA ALA A 73 -26.48 13.67 16.43
C ALA A 73 -26.43 13.57 17.96
N GLY A 74 -25.52 12.75 18.49
CA GLY A 74 -25.27 12.66 19.93
C GLY A 74 -26.42 12.09 20.76
N ASN A 75 -27.35 11.35 20.14
CA ASN A 75 -28.46 10.72 20.84
C ASN A 75 -28.08 9.33 21.37
N LEU A 76 -28.72 8.92 22.46
CA LEU A 76 -28.77 7.52 22.91
C LEU A 76 -30.05 6.89 22.36
N VAL A 77 -29.93 5.91 21.47
CA VAL A 77 -31.06 5.25 20.80
C VAL A 77 -31.08 3.76 21.13
N GLY A 78 -31.88 3.40 22.14
CA GLY A 78 -31.98 2.04 22.69
C GLY A 78 -31.40 1.90 24.10
N PRO A 79 -30.20 2.45 24.42
CA PRO A 79 -29.68 2.43 25.78
C PRO A 79 -30.46 3.31 26.77
N GLU A 80 -30.29 3.05 28.07
CA GLU A 80 -30.74 3.95 29.14
C GLU A 80 -29.92 5.27 29.18
N ALA A 81 -30.33 6.19 30.05
CA ALA A 81 -29.73 7.52 30.20
C ALA A 81 -28.20 7.55 30.41
N THR A 82 -27.62 6.51 31.02
CA THR A 82 -26.17 6.40 31.24
C THR A 82 -25.41 5.94 29.99
N GLY A 83 -26.11 5.36 29.02
CA GLY A 83 -25.54 4.73 27.84
C GLY A 83 -24.84 3.39 28.13
N LEU A 84 -25.07 2.77 29.30
CA LEU A 84 -24.39 1.54 29.73
C LEU A 84 -25.27 0.30 29.79
N ARG A 85 -26.60 0.44 29.78
CA ARG A 85 -27.56 -0.67 29.83
C ARG A 85 -28.61 -0.54 28.74
N VAL A 86 -29.15 -1.68 28.32
CA VAL A 86 -30.22 -1.75 27.33
C VAL A 86 -31.59 -1.45 27.95
N ILE A 87 -32.39 -0.64 27.27
CA ILE A 87 -33.86 -0.63 27.39
C ILE A 87 -34.46 -1.20 26.10
N GLY A 88 -33.89 -0.82 24.97
CA GLY A 88 -34.23 -1.30 23.63
C GLY A 88 -35.42 -0.57 23.03
N ASN A 89 -35.32 -0.24 21.75
CA ASN A 89 -36.49 -0.03 20.89
C ASN A 89 -36.72 -1.30 20.06
N GLY A 90 -37.85 -1.38 19.33
CA GLY A 90 -38.01 -2.33 18.24
C GLY A 90 -36.87 -2.22 17.21
N SER A 91 -36.64 -1.01 16.68
CA SER A 91 -35.49 -0.71 15.81
C SER A 91 -34.77 0.55 16.28
N GLY A 92 -33.50 0.74 15.96
CA GLY A 92 -32.77 1.96 16.35
C GLY A 92 -33.14 3.16 15.47
N ILE A 93 -32.31 3.43 14.46
CA ILE A 93 -32.52 4.51 13.49
C ILE A 93 -32.90 3.92 12.12
N TYR A 94 -33.99 4.42 11.55
CA TYR A 94 -34.58 3.96 10.30
C TYR A 94 -34.67 5.12 9.29
N VAL A 95 -33.87 5.09 8.22
CA VAL A 95 -33.90 6.08 7.13
C VAL A 95 -34.31 5.36 5.84
N ALA A 96 -35.49 5.67 5.31
CA ALA A 96 -36.06 4.89 4.22
C ALA A 96 -37.10 5.65 3.38
N LEU A 97 -37.66 4.95 2.40
CA LEU A 97 -38.80 5.38 1.58
C LEU A 97 -38.54 6.66 0.77
N GLY A 98 -37.28 6.87 0.35
CA GLY A 98 -36.86 7.98 -0.50
C GLY A 98 -36.28 9.16 0.28
N ALA A 99 -36.00 8.98 1.58
CA ALA A 99 -35.28 9.96 2.38
C ALA A 99 -33.83 10.06 1.91
N ARG A 100 -33.29 11.28 1.82
CA ARG A 100 -31.97 11.53 1.23
C ARG A 100 -31.24 12.70 1.85
N PHE A 101 -29.91 12.73 1.74
CA PHE A 101 -29.06 13.80 2.29
C PHE A 101 -29.19 14.00 3.82
N ASN A 102 -29.60 12.97 4.55
CA ASN A 102 -29.71 13.04 6.02
C ASN A 102 -28.38 12.61 6.65
N LEU A 103 -28.01 13.29 7.74
CA LEU A 103 -26.82 12.99 8.53
C LEU A 103 -27.21 12.32 9.84
N VAL A 104 -26.76 11.09 10.02
CA VAL A 104 -26.82 10.34 11.28
C VAL A 104 -25.42 10.31 11.87
N GLY A 105 -25.21 11.11 12.90
CA GLY A 105 -23.95 11.29 13.62
C GLY A 105 -23.24 12.58 13.24
N GLY A 106 -21.91 12.53 13.15
CA GLY A 106 -21.05 13.67 12.80
C GLY A 106 -19.58 13.39 13.11
N THR A 107 -18.71 14.32 12.71
CA THR A 107 -17.24 14.19 12.88
C THR A 107 -16.72 14.85 14.16
N ARG A 108 -17.51 15.71 14.81
CA ARG A 108 -17.10 16.35 16.06
C ARG A 108 -17.36 15.45 17.26
N SER A 109 -16.54 15.59 18.29
CA SER A 109 -16.74 14.89 19.56
C SER A 109 -18.14 15.18 20.11
N GLY A 110 -18.88 14.13 20.48
CA GLY A 110 -20.25 14.22 20.97
C GLY A 110 -21.34 14.26 19.90
N GLU A 111 -21.01 14.26 18.60
CA GLU A 111 -22.01 14.16 17.51
C GLU A 111 -22.38 12.71 17.17
N GLY A 112 -21.51 11.74 17.48
CA GLY A 112 -21.81 10.32 17.30
C GLY A 112 -22.99 9.88 18.15
N ASN A 113 -23.99 9.24 17.54
CA ASN A 113 -25.06 8.60 18.30
C ASN A 113 -24.58 7.26 18.88
N VAL A 114 -25.15 6.85 20.01
CA VAL A 114 -25.02 5.48 20.53
C VAL A 114 -26.31 4.73 20.21
N ILE A 115 -26.21 3.75 19.31
CA ILE A 115 -27.35 3.05 18.73
C ILE A 115 -27.19 1.56 19.01
N SER A 116 -27.77 1.10 20.11
CA SER A 116 -27.45 -0.22 20.67
C SER A 116 -28.65 -0.84 21.38
N GLY A 117 -28.66 -2.17 21.47
CA GLY A 117 -29.68 -2.92 22.20
C GLY A 117 -31.09 -2.84 21.60
N ASN A 118 -31.21 -2.45 20.32
CA ASN A 118 -32.48 -2.47 19.61
C ASN A 118 -32.79 -3.89 19.10
N HIS A 119 -34.07 -4.22 18.92
CA HIS A 119 -34.50 -5.61 18.73
C HIS A 119 -34.31 -6.18 17.31
N ASP A 120 -34.51 -5.38 16.27
CA ASP A 120 -34.46 -5.86 14.88
C ASP A 120 -33.12 -5.49 14.21
N TRP A 121 -32.78 -4.21 14.27
CA TRP A 121 -31.53 -3.63 13.77
C TRP A 121 -31.21 -2.34 14.53
N ASN A 122 -29.92 -2.03 14.63
CA ASN A 122 -29.51 -0.74 15.17
C ASN A 122 -29.70 0.36 14.13
N VAL A 123 -29.21 0.18 12.91
CA VAL A 123 -29.37 1.15 11.83
C VAL A 123 -29.86 0.49 10.57
N TRP A 124 -30.86 1.08 9.93
CA TRP A 124 -31.35 0.67 8.62
C TRP A 124 -31.40 1.86 7.68
N LEU A 125 -30.75 1.74 6.52
CA LEU A 125 -30.70 2.74 5.47
C LEU A 125 -31.18 2.13 4.15
N GLY A 126 -32.35 2.54 3.68
CA GLY A 126 -32.86 2.17 2.36
C GLY A 126 -34.23 1.50 2.34
N ALA A 127 -34.88 1.52 1.18
CA ALA A 127 -35.98 0.65 0.74
C ALA A 127 -36.28 0.97 -0.73
N TYR A 128 -36.53 2.25 -1.04
CA TYR A 128 -36.97 2.74 -2.35
C TYR A 128 -36.36 4.10 -2.65
N HIS A 129 -35.30 4.13 -3.47
CA HIS A 129 -34.67 5.36 -3.98
C HIS A 129 -34.13 6.31 -2.90
N ASP A 130 -33.60 5.74 -1.81
CA ASP A 130 -32.88 6.50 -0.79
C ASP A 130 -31.49 6.88 -1.31
N GLU A 131 -31.10 8.13 -1.17
CA GLU A 131 -29.89 8.63 -1.83
C GLU A 131 -29.02 9.43 -0.87
N SER A 132 -27.70 9.25 -0.96
CA SER A 132 -26.72 10.14 -0.34
C SER A 132 -26.98 10.40 1.15
N ASN A 133 -27.35 9.38 1.92
CA ASN A 133 -27.46 9.48 3.38
C ASN A 133 -26.08 9.20 4.01
N PHE A 134 -25.82 9.81 5.15
CA PHE A 134 -24.51 9.78 5.81
C PHE A 134 -24.63 9.18 7.21
N LEU A 135 -23.94 8.08 7.47
CA LEU A 135 -23.78 7.49 8.79
C LEU A 135 -22.34 7.71 9.24
N ILE A 136 -22.09 8.71 10.08
CA ILE A 136 -20.73 9.15 10.40
C ILE A 136 -20.48 9.16 11.91
N GLY A 137 -19.38 8.54 12.36
CA GLY A 137 -18.90 8.70 13.74
C GLY A 137 -19.77 8.10 14.83
N ASN A 138 -20.65 7.15 14.52
CA ASN A 138 -21.59 6.55 15.48
C ASN A 138 -20.99 5.33 16.21
N TYR A 139 -21.56 5.03 17.37
CA TYR A 139 -21.32 3.82 18.16
C TYR A 139 -22.51 2.88 17.97
N VAL A 140 -22.29 1.72 17.34
CA VAL A 140 -23.35 0.79 16.93
C VAL A 140 -23.13 -0.56 17.58
N GLY A 141 -24.05 -0.95 18.46
CA GLY A 141 -24.00 -2.21 19.23
C GLY A 141 -23.13 -2.15 20.50
N THR A 142 -22.38 -1.06 20.71
CA THR A 142 -21.54 -0.84 21.89
C THR A 142 -22.17 0.10 22.91
N ASP A 143 -21.55 0.21 24.09
CA ASP A 143 -21.83 1.28 25.04
C ASP A 143 -21.29 2.64 24.58
N VAL A 144 -21.64 3.69 25.32
CA VAL A 144 -21.18 5.07 25.08
C VAL A 144 -19.65 5.23 25.17
N THR A 145 -18.95 4.29 25.80
CA THR A 145 -17.47 4.29 25.86
C THR A 145 -16.84 3.58 24.67
N GLY A 146 -17.63 2.79 23.93
CA GLY A 146 -17.17 1.92 22.86
C GLY A 146 -16.32 0.74 23.31
N LYS A 147 -16.37 0.37 24.59
CA LYS A 147 -15.52 -0.71 25.15
C LYS A 147 -16.26 -2.01 25.43
N ARG A 148 -17.59 -1.97 25.46
CA ARG A 148 -18.42 -3.14 25.77
C ARG A 148 -19.60 -3.18 24.83
N ALA A 149 -20.07 -4.39 24.53
CA ALA A 149 -21.33 -4.59 23.82
C ALA A 149 -22.52 -4.21 24.74
N ILE A 150 -23.54 -3.58 24.16
CA ILE A 150 -24.88 -3.45 24.74
C ILE A 150 -25.84 -4.18 23.79
N ALA A 151 -25.70 -5.50 23.71
CA ALA A 151 -26.64 -6.35 22.99
C ALA A 151 -27.53 -7.10 23.98
N ASP A 152 -28.79 -7.29 23.59
CA ASP A 152 -29.66 -8.25 24.26
C ASP A 152 -29.22 -9.66 23.85
N SER A 153 -28.54 -10.35 24.77
CA SER A 153 -27.98 -11.69 24.55
C SER A 153 -29.04 -12.75 24.23
N GLU A 154 -30.33 -12.46 24.43
CA GLU A 154 -31.43 -13.38 24.16
C GLU A 154 -31.88 -13.37 22.68
N ARG A 155 -31.33 -12.48 21.82
CA ARG A 155 -31.80 -12.29 20.44
C ARG A 155 -30.69 -12.45 19.39
N ALA A 156 -30.70 -13.60 18.73
CA ALA A 156 -29.66 -14.03 17.79
C ALA A 156 -29.61 -13.26 16.44
N ALA A 157 -30.56 -12.37 16.12
CA ALA A 157 -30.72 -11.82 14.76
C ALA A 157 -30.43 -10.31 14.62
N VAL A 158 -30.08 -9.60 15.69
CA VAL A 158 -29.87 -8.15 15.65
C VAL A 158 -28.65 -7.82 14.78
N ARG A 159 -28.87 -7.09 13.68
CA ARG A 159 -27.80 -6.61 12.78
C ARG A 159 -27.36 -5.20 13.20
N GLY A 160 -26.09 -4.88 12.98
CA GLY A 160 -25.55 -3.55 13.26
C GLY A 160 -26.11 -2.49 12.31
N VAL A 161 -25.46 -2.32 11.17
CA VAL A 161 -25.89 -1.40 10.10
C VAL A 161 -26.36 -2.21 8.89
N VAL A 162 -27.57 -1.94 8.41
CA VAL A 162 -28.18 -2.66 7.28
C VAL A 162 -28.55 -1.69 6.17
N LEU A 163 -28.17 -2.05 4.94
CA LEU A 163 -28.61 -1.38 3.72
C LEU A 163 -29.39 -2.36 2.88
N PHE A 164 -30.60 -1.97 2.48
CA PHE A 164 -31.51 -2.84 1.73
C PHE A 164 -32.30 -2.07 0.67
N GLY A 165 -32.66 -2.76 -0.41
CA GLY A 165 -33.50 -2.22 -1.47
C GLY A 165 -32.66 -1.51 -2.53
N LYS A 166 -32.86 -0.20 -2.72
CA LYS A 166 -32.15 0.60 -3.73
C LYS A 166 -31.48 1.87 -3.18
N PRO A 167 -30.71 1.81 -2.09
CA PRO A 167 -29.94 2.96 -1.63
C PRO A 167 -28.79 3.23 -2.62
N TRP A 168 -28.52 4.51 -2.90
CA TRP A 168 -27.45 4.94 -3.80
C TRP A 168 -26.62 6.08 -3.22
N GLY A 169 -25.29 5.98 -3.27
CA GLY A 169 -24.41 7.06 -2.80
C GLY A 169 -24.34 7.22 -1.28
N THR A 170 -24.80 6.23 -0.51
CA THR A 170 -24.74 6.26 0.96
C THR A 170 -23.29 6.16 1.45
N MET A 171 -22.96 6.95 2.47
CA MET A 171 -21.63 6.97 3.09
C MET A 171 -21.69 6.48 4.53
N ILE A 172 -20.86 5.50 4.87
CA ILE A 172 -20.72 4.92 6.21
C ILE A 172 -19.27 5.11 6.63
N GLU A 173 -19.01 6.12 7.45
CA GLU A 173 -17.63 6.54 7.74
C GLU A 173 -17.33 6.75 9.22
N GLY A 174 -16.17 6.27 9.68
CA GLY A 174 -15.69 6.58 11.03
C GLY A 174 -16.53 6.00 12.17
N ASN A 175 -17.40 5.02 11.91
CA ASN A 175 -18.25 4.42 12.93
C ASN A 175 -17.51 3.32 13.70
N LEU A 176 -17.85 3.15 14.97
CA LEU A 176 -17.49 1.99 15.78
C LEU A 176 -18.65 1.00 15.78
N VAL A 177 -18.46 -0.18 15.19
CA VAL A 177 -19.51 -1.19 14.99
C VAL A 177 -19.08 -2.52 15.60
N GLY A 178 -19.61 -2.83 16.78
CA GLY A 178 -19.19 -4.01 17.55
C GLY A 178 -20.29 -4.55 18.44
N GLY A 179 -20.13 -5.79 18.88
CA GLY A 179 -21.06 -6.43 19.82
C GLY A 179 -22.41 -6.82 19.21
N ASN A 180 -22.54 -6.84 17.88
CA ASN A 180 -23.80 -7.18 17.23
C ASN A 180 -23.94 -8.72 17.08
N PRO A 181 -25.13 -9.30 17.37
CA PRO A 181 -25.42 -10.72 17.12
C PRO A 181 -25.34 -11.16 15.65
N GLY A 182 -25.61 -10.26 14.71
CA GLY A 182 -25.43 -10.47 13.26
C GLY A 182 -24.15 -9.82 12.74
N PRO A 183 -24.05 -9.60 11.41
CA PRO A 183 -22.94 -8.86 10.83
C PRO A 183 -22.87 -7.44 11.38
N GLY A 184 -21.65 -6.90 11.45
CA GLY A 184 -21.44 -5.49 11.81
C GLY A 184 -22.13 -4.57 10.80
N ILE A 185 -21.73 -4.67 9.53
CA ILE A 185 -22.35 -3.93 8.42
C ILE A 185 -22.82 -4.91 7.35
N MET A 186 -24.05 -4.77 6.88
CA MET A 186 -24.69 -5.62 5.88
C MET A 186 -25.20 -4.80 4.70
N LEU A 187 -24.77 -5.14 3.47
CA LEU A 187 -25.38 -4.66 2.22
C LEU A 187 -26.19 -5.81 1.61
N GLU A 188 -27.50 -5.62 1.42
CA GLU A 188 -28.41 -6.69 1.00
C GLU A 188 -29.22 -6.30 -0.25
N GLY A 189 -28.96 -7.03 -1.34
CA GLY A 189 -29.71 -6.97 -2.60
C GLY A 189 -29.03 -6.19 -3.72
N ALA A 190 -29.31 -6.60 -4.97
CA ALA A 190 -28.66 -6.05 -6.17
C ALA A 190 -28.93 -4.56 -6.44
N GLY A 191 -29.89 -3.95 -5.76
CA GLY A 191 -30.16 -2.52 -5.83
C GLY A 191 -29.25 -1.66 -4.96
N VAL A 192 -28.53 -2.24 -3.99
CA VAL A 192 -27.57 -1.53 -3.13
C VAL A 192 -26.27 -1.34 -3.91
N GLN A 193 -25.99 -0.09 -4.28
CA GLN A 193 -24.84 0.25 -5.13
C GLN A 193 -24.27 1.62 -4.76
N ASN A 194 -22.99 1.85 -5.09
CA ASN A 194 -22.26 3.09 -4.80
C ASN A 194 -22.30 3.48 -3.33
N VAL A 195 -22.24 2.48 -2.45
CA VAL A 195 -22.05 2.70 -1.02
C VAL A 195 -20.54 2.83 -0.74
N TYR A 196 -20.16 3.85 -0.01
CA TYR A 196 -18.80 3.98 0.54
C TYR A 196 -18.81 3.56 2.01
N ILE A 197 -18.03 2.53 2.35
CA ILE A 197 -17.79 2.08 3.72
C ILE A 197 -16.32 2.35 4.01
N GLY A 198 -16.00 3.36 4.80
CA GLY A 198 -14.60 3.66 5.09
C GLY A 198 -14.26 4.17 6.47
N ALA A 199 -13.01 4.00 6.87
CA ALA A 199 -12.50 4.42 8.18
C ALA A 199 -13.31 3.91 9.39
N ASN A 200 -14.11 2.84 9.25
CA ASN A 200 -14.87 2.28 10.36
C ASN A 200 -14.01 1.31 11.17
N ASN A 201 -14.29 1.24 12.47
CA ASN A 201 -13.72 0.29 13.42
C ASN A 201 -14.78 -0.79 13.70
N ILE A 202 -14.54 -2.03 13.25
CA ILE A 202 -15.55 -3.09 13.19
C ILE A 202 -15.06 -4.32 13.95
N GLY A 203 -15.81 -4.70 14.99
CA GLY A 203 -15.49 -5.82 15.89
C GLY A 203 -14.42 -5.52 16.94
N VAL A 204 -13.94 -4.27 16.98
CA VAL A 204 -12.95 -3.77 17.95
C VAL A 204 -13.59 -2.76 18.91
N ASP A 205 -12.90 -2.44 19.99
CA ASP A 205 -13.24 -1.36 20.91
C ASP A 205 -12.86 0.03 20.34
N ALA A 206 -13.22 1.09 21.06
CA ALA A 206 -12.91 2.47 20.69
C ALA A 206 -11.40 2.76 20.53
N THR A 207 -10.51 1.92 21.07
CA THR A 207 -9.06 2.05 20.87
C THR A 207 -8.56 1.33 19.61
N GLY A 208 -9.38 0.47 19.02
CA GLY A 208 -9.05 -0.37 17.88
C GLY A 208 -8.16 -1.56 18.24
N ARG A 209 -8.09 -1.95 19.53
CA ARG A 209 -7.13 -2.95 20.02
C ARG A 209 -7.77 -4.15 20.67
N GLU A 210 -8.87 -3.94 21.40
CA GLU A 210 -9.55 -5.00 22.15
C GLU A 210 -10.81 -5.47 21.42
N PRO A 211 -11.22 -6.74 21.59
CA PRO A 211 -12.40 -7.27 20.91
C PRO A 211 -13.70 -6.70 21.50
N VAL A 212 -14.56 -6.21 20.60
CA VAL A 212 -16.01 -6.04 20.83
C VAL A 212 -16.71 -6.71 19.66
N SER A 213 -16.54 -8.03 19.59
CA SER A 213 -16.83 -8.85 18.42
C SER A 213 -18.27 -8.76 17.95
N ASN A 214 -18.47 -8.68 16.64
CA ASN A 214 -19.74 -9.08 16.05
C ASN A 214 -19.76 -10.63 15.94
N LEU A 215 -20.92 -11.25 16.17
CA LEU A 215 -21.04 -12.70 16.20
C LEU A 215 -21.15 -13.34 14.80
N ALA A 216 -21.09 -12.54 13.74
CA ALA A 216 -21.03 -12.99 12.36
C ALA A 216 -19.84 -12.34 11.63
N ASP A 217 -20.01 -11.98 10.35
CA ASP A 217 -18.98 -11.30 9.56
C ASP A 217 -18.83 -9.83 10.00
N GLY A 218 -17.66 -9.24 9.81
CA GLY A 218 -17.47 -7.81 10.07
C GLY A 218 -18.30 -6.96 9.10
N ILE A 219 -18.04 -7.15 7.80
CA ILE A 219 -18.80 -6.56 6.70
C ILE A 219 -19.29 -7.69 5.81
N HIS A 220 -20.59 -7.73 5.50
CA HIS A 220 -21.18 -8.71 4.59
C HIS A 220 -21.94 -8.02 3.46
N ILE A 221 -21.53 -8.32 2.22
CA ILE A 221 -22.10 -7.82 0.98
C ILE A 221 -22.80 -8.99 0.30
N TRP A 222 -24.13 -8.94 0.24
CA TRP A 222 -24.95 -10.00 -0.33
C TRP A 222 -25.72 -9.46 -1.54
N TYR A 223 -25.45 -10.02 -2.72
CA TYR A 223 -25.99 -9.61 -4.03
C TYR A 223 -25.70 -8.16 -4.45
N SER A 224 -25.02 -7.35 -3.63
CA SER A 224 -24.78 -5.93 -3.87
C SER A 224 -23.51 -5.71 -4.69
N GLN A 225 -23.44 -4.63 -5.48
CA GLN A 225 -22.34 -4.39 -6.43
C GLN A 225 -21.92 -2.93 -6.48
N ARG A 226 -20.71 -2.64 -7.01
CA ARG A 226 -20.21 -1.26 -7.18
C ARG A 226 -20.11 -0.48 -5.88
N ASN A 227 -19.72 -1.15 -4.80
CA ASN A 227 -19.48 -0.51 -3.51
C ASN A 227 -17.98 -0.41 -3.24
N VAL A 228 -17.59 0.59 -2.47
CA VAL A 228 -16.19 0.83 -2.10
C VAL A 228 -16.04 0.63 -0.60
N ILE A 229 -15.18 -0.29 -0.22
CA ILE A 229 -14.87 -0.65 1.15
C ILE A 229 -13.41 -0.33 1.35
N GLN A 230 -13.12 0.75 2.07
CA GLN A 230 -11.77 1.29 2.10
C GLN A 230 -11.32 1.78 3.47
N ASN A 231 -10.08 1.51 3.86
CA ASN A 231 -9.49 2.02 5.11
C ASN A 231 -10.23 1.61 6.40
N ASN A 232 -11.00 0.53 6.39
CA ASN A 232 -11.65 0.03 7.61
C ASN A 232 -10.67 -0.81 8.45
N LEU A 233 -10.86 -0.79 9.75
CA LEU A 233 -10.25 -1.73 10.70
C LEU A 233 -11.30 -2.79 11.03
N VAL A 234 -11.08 -4.04 10.59
CA VAL A 234 -12.05 -5.14 10.73
C VAL A 234 -11.39 -6.32 11.42
N ALA A 235 -11.68 -6.50 12.71
CA ALA A 235 -11.03 -7.53 13.50
C ALA A 235 -11.94 -8.19 14.52
N TYR A 236 -11.55 -9.37 14.98
CA TYR A 236 -12.20 -10.13 16.06
C TYR A 236 -13.66 -10.54 15.80
N ASN A 237 -14.16 -10.49 14.56
CA ASN A 237 -15.49 -10.97 14.22
C ASN A 237 -15.49 -12.51 14.20
N LEU A 238 -16.63 -13.13 14.54
CA LEU A 238 -16.70 -14.59 14.70
C LEU A 238 -16.85 -15.37 13.37
N ARG A 239 -16.91 -14.67 12.24
CA ARG A 239 -16.84 -15.25 10.88
C ARG A 239 -15.81 -14.51 10.03
N ASP A 240 -16.09 -14.27 8.76
CA ASP A 240 -15.13 -13.61 7.88
C ASP A 240 -15.01 -12.11 8.25
N GLY A 241 -13.86 -11.50 7.99
CA GLY A 241 -13.72 -10.06 8.16
C GLY A 241 -14.63 -9.31 7.19
N ILE A 242 -14.40 -9.53 5.89
CA ILE A 242 -15.20 -8.98 4.80
C ILE A 242 -15.67 -10.14 3.92
N ARG A 243 -16.98 -10.31 3.78
CA ARG A 243 -17.60 -11.35 2.97
C ARG A 243 -18.36 -10.73 1.82
N ILE A 244 -18.09 -11.16 0.59
CA ILE A 244 -18.79 -10.77 -0.62
C ILE A 244 -19.42 -12.01 -1.23
N GLU A 245 -20.74 -12.01 -1.39
CA GLU A 245 -21.51 -13.15 -1.86
C GLU A 245 -22.45 -12.72 -3.00
N ASN A 246 -22.31 -13.33 -4.19
CA ASN A 246 -23.08 -12.98 -5.40
C ASN A 246 -23.02 -11.49 -5.81
N GLY A 247 -21.95 -10.75 -5.48
CA GLY A 247 -21.80 -9.32 -5.73
C GLY A 247 -20.49 -8.94 -6.44
N ALA A 248 -20.53 -8.65 -7.74
CA ALA A 248 -19.36 -8.24 -8.53
C ALA A 248 -19.04 -6.73 -8.40
N TYR A 249 -17.89 -6.28 -8.91
CA TYR A 249 -17.51 -4.86 -8.99
C TYR A 249 -17.40 -4.14 -7.65
N ASN A 250 -17.16 -4.87 -6.56
CA ASN A 250 -16.93 -4.27 -5.26
C ASN A 250 -15.43 -4.08 -5.04
N THR A 251 -15.05 -2.84 -4.69
CA THR A 251 -13.68 -2.43 -4.41
C THR A 251 -13.38 -2.62 -2.93
N VAL A 252 -12.35 -3.39 -2.59
CA VAL A 252 -11.88 -3.64 -1.22
C VAL A 252 -10.42 -3.22 -1.13
N ARG A 253 -10.15 -2.07 -0.50
CA ARG A 253 -8.82 -1.47 -0.52
C ARG A 253 -8.34 -0.95 0.82
N ALA A 254 -7.05 -1.11 1.11
CA ALA A 254 -6.39 -0.61 2.31
C ALA A 254 -7.12 -0.94 3.65
N ASN A 255 -7.95 -1.99 3.68
CA ASN A 255 -8.64 -2.42 4.90
C ASN A 255 -7.68 -3.27 5.73
N ARG A 256 -7.54 -2.93 7.02
CA ARG A 256 -6.80 -3.75 7.97
C ARG A 256 -7.72 -4.82 8.50
N VAL A 257 -7.53 -6.06 8.07
CA VAL A 257 -8.43 -7.19 8.36
C VAL A 257 -7.65 -8.33 9.00
N PHE A 258 -7.87 -8.56 10.30
CA PHE A 258 -7.08 -9.51 11.08
C PHE A 258 -7.85 -10.06 12.29
N LEU A 259 -7.39 -11.19 12.84
CA LEU A 259 -7.95 -11.91 13.98
C LEU A 259 -9.47 -12.15 13.93
N ASN A 260 -10.05 -12.26 12.72
CA ASN A 260 -11.41 -12.78 12.54
C ASN A 260 -11.35 -14.31 12.56
N SER A 261 -12.40 -14.97 13.07
CA SER A 261 -12.41 -16.45 13.18
C SER A 261 -12.54 -17.17 11.83
N GLY A 262 -13.02 -16.47 10.79
CA GLY A 262 -13.05 -16.92 9.40
C GLY A 262 -11.89 -16.36 8.56
N ARG A 263 -12.10 -16.26 7.25
CA ARG A 263 -11.13 -15.65 6.33
C ARG A 263 -11.09 -14.13 6.53
N GLY A 264 -9.99 -13.50 6.14
CA GLY A 264 -9.90 -12.04 6.11
C GLY A 264 -10.90 -11.45 5.11
N ILE A 265 -10.76 -11.81 3.83
CA ILE A 265 -11.70 -11.47 2.76
C ILE A 265 -12.16 -12.79 2.11
N SER A 266 -13.46 -12.97 1.98
CA SER A 266 -14.09 -14.07 1.24
C SER A 266 -14.88 -13.54 0.05
N VAL A 267 -14.64 -14.07 -1.15
CA VAL A 267 -15.42 -13.76 -2.36
C VAL A 267 -16.06 -15.04 -2.89
N LEU A 268 -17.39 -15.13 -2.77
CA LEU A 268 -18.13 -16.37 -2.97
C LEU A 268 -19.24 -16.21 -4.00
N PHE A 269 -19.40 -17.23 -4.84
CA PHE A 269 -20.45 -17.31 -5.86
C PHE A 269 -20.47 -16.11 -6.83
N VAL A 270 -19.32 -15.43 -7.00
CA VAL A 270 -19.12 -14.42 -8.05
C VAL A 270 -18.51 -15.13 -9.27
N PRO A 271 -18.99 -14.88 -10.50
CA PRO A 271 -18.37 -15.41 -11.70
C PRO A 271 -16.86 -15.11 -11.74
N ALA A 272 -16.05 -16.13 -12.00
CA ALA A 272 -14.58 -16.04 -11.90
C ALA A 272 -13.97 -15.06 -12.92
N ASP A 273 -14.66 -14.79 -14.03
CA ASP A 273 -14.29 -13.81 -15.04
C ASP A 273 -14.51 -12.35 -14.58
N LEU A 274 -15.26 -12.14 -13.50
CA LEU A 274 -15.55 -10.82 -12.95
C LEU A 274 -14.70 -10.47 -11.73
N VAL A 275 -13.86 -11.38 -11.26
CA VAL A 275 -12.95 -11.17 -10.11
C VAL A 275 -11.52 -11.29 -10.61
N PRO A 276 -10.62 -10.33 -10.32
CA PRO A 276 -9.23 -10.49 -10.69
C PRO A 276 -8.62 -11.70 -9.99
N PRO A 277 -7.68 -12.42 -10.65
CA PRO A 277 -6.91 -13.45 -9.99
C PRO A 277 -6.21 -12.90 -8.75
N VAL A 278 -6.23 -13.69 -7.66
CA VAL A 278 -5.51 -13.37 -6.43
C VAL A 278 -4.02 -13.15 -6.77
N PRO A 279 -3.39 -12.05 -6.29
CA PRO A 279 -2.00 -11.76 -6.59
C PRO A 279 -1.07 -12.83 -6.00
N ARG A 280 0.02 -13.10 -6.70
CA ARG A 280 1.06 -14.04 -6.28
C ARG A 280 2.29 -13.28 -5.82
N LEU A 281 2.58 -13.34 -4.53
CA LEU A 281 3.85 -12.89 -3.99
C LEU A 281 4.93 -13.92 -4.35
N LEU A 282 5.98 -13.50 -5.03
CA LEU A 282 7.03 -14.40 -5.52
C LEU A 282 8.26 -14.37 -4.61
N ILE A 283 8.67 -13.17 -4.21
CA ILE A 283 9.81 -12.97 -3.33
C ILE A 283 9.59 -11.73 -2.46
N ALA A 284 10.00 -11.82 -1.19
CA ALA A 284 9.92 -10.73 -0.25
C ALA A 284 11.21 -10.65 0.58
N SER A 285 11.78 -9.46 0.64
CA SER A 285 12.81 -9.08 1.61
C SER A 285 12.19 -8.26 2.73
N ARG A 286 12.99 -7.83 3.70
CA ARG A 286 12.51 -6.98 4.78
C ARG A 286 12.03 -5.60 4.29
N THR A 287 12.47 -5.17 3.11
CA THR A 287 12.30 -3.81 2.57
C THR A 287 11.64 -3.80 1.19
N GLY A 288 11.23 -4.95 0.65
CA GLY A 288 10.54 -5.00 -0.62
C GLY A 288 9.85 -6.33 -0.90
N VAL A 289 8.83 -6.28 -1.74
CA VAL A 289 8.11 -7.45 -2.24
C VAL A 289 7.91 -7.32 -3.74
N TRP A 290 8.01 -8.45 -4.43
CA TRP A 290 7.82 -8.57 -5.87
C TRP A 290 6.86 -9.71 -6.15
N GLY A 291 5.96 -9.48 -7.09
CA GLY A 291 4.91 -10.43 -7.40
C GLY A 291 4.31 -10.27 -8.78
N ALA A 292 3.30 -11.08 -9.03
CA ALA A 292 2.48 -11.03 -10.23
C ALA A 292 1.00 -10.83 -9.86
N ALA A 293 0.31 -10.00 -10.62
CA ALA A 293 -1.11 -9.75 -10.58
C ALA A 293 -1.64 -9.62 -12.03
N CYS A 294 -2.92 -9.32 -12.19
CA CYS A 294 -3.46 -8.94 -13.50
C CYS A 294 -2.85 -7.63 -14.01
N SER A 295 -2.74 -7.50 -15.34
CA SER A 295 -2.19 -6.28 -15.99
C SER A 295 -2.98 -5.04 -15.61
N GLY A 296 -2.28 -3.98 -15.17
CA GLY A 296 -2.90 -2.72 -14.76
C GLY A 296 -3.69 -2.79 -13.45
N CYS A 297 -3.59 -3.90 -12.71
CA CYS A 297 -4.23 -4.02 -11.41
C CYS A 297 -3.44 -3.25 -10.35
N GLU A 298 -4.17 -2.61 -9.46
CA GLU A 298 -3.60 -1.99 -8.27
C GLU A 298 -3.53 -3.02 -7.14
N VAL A 299 -2.34 -3.18 -6.57
CA VAL A 299 -2.03 -4.24 -5.60
C VAL A 299 -1.76 -3.61 -4.25
N ASP A 300 -2.69 -3.78 -3.32
CA ASP A 300 -2.54 -3.39 -1.92
C ASP A 300 -1.76 -4.48 -1.18
N VAL A 301 -0.64 -4.11 -0.55
CA VAL A 301 0.22 -5.01 0.23
C VAL A 301 0.01 -4.75 1.71
N PHE A 302 -0.09 -5.84 2.47
CA PHE A 302 -0.29 -5.84 3.90
C PHE A 302 0.76 -6.70 4.58
N SER A 303 0.93 -6.51 5.89
CA SER A 303 1.76 -7.37 6.71
C SER A 303 1.09 -7.72 8.04
N ASP A 304 1.50 -8.85 8.61
CA ASP A 304 1.15 -9.28 9.96
C ASP A 304 2.19 -10.28 10.49
N ASP A 305 2.06 -10.66 11.75
CA ASP A 305 2.76 -11.81 12.35
C ASP A 305 2.09 -13.15 11.96
N GLY A 306 0.81 -13.13 11.59
CA GLY A 306 0.02 -14.26 11.10
C GLY A 306 -0.10 -14.32 9.58
N ASP A 307 -1.24 -14.77 9.07
CA ASP A 307 -1.58 -14.88 7.64
C ASP A 307 -2.63 -13.85 7.18
N GLN A 308 -2.85 -12.81 7.97
CA GLN A 308 -3.87 -11.79 7.75
C GLN A 308 -3.25 -10.39 7.52
N ALA A 309 -4.07 -9.36 7.41
CA ALA A 309 -3.68 -8.03 6.95
C ALA A 309 -3.77 -6.98 8.07
N ARG A 310 -2.94 -7.12 9.12
CA ARG A 310 -2.98 -6.21 10.28
C ARG A 310 -2.49 -4.80 9.94
N TYR A 311 -1.42 -4.69 9.18
CA TYR A 311 -0.81 -3.43 8.77
C TYR A 311 -0.93 -3.28 7.26
N PHE A 312 -1.38 -2.10 6.81
CA PHE A 312 -1.31 -1.73 5.41
C PHE A 312 0.04 -1.12 5.12
N GLU A 313 0.77 -1.70 4.17
CA GLU A 313 2.13 -1.30 3.84
C GLU A 313 2.18 -0.35 2.64
N GLY A 314 1.15 -0.36 1.79
CA GLY A 314 1.06 0.51 0.64
C GLY A 314 0.50 -0.23 -0.57
N ALA A 315 0.47 0.48 -1.70
CA ALA A 315 -0.04 -0.03 -2.96
C ALA A 315 1.02 0.07 -4.06
N ALA A 316 0.96 -0.83 -5.03
CA ALA A 316 1.76 -0.81 -6.25
C ALA A 316 0.90 -1.15 -7.45
N GLU A 317 1.16 -0.54 -8.60
CA GLU A 317 0.48 -0.89 -9.86
C GLU A 317 1.25 -2.01 -10.58
N ALA A 318 0.53 -2.99 -11.10
CA ALA A 318 1.09 -4.04 -11.93
C ALA A 318 1.30 -3.53 -13.37
N ASP A 319 2.49 -3.76 -13.93
CA ASP A 319 2.82 -3.38 -15.30
C ASP A 319 1.97 -4.14 -16.35
N ALA A 320 2.17 -3.83 -17.63
CA ALA A 320 1.47 -4.50 -18.74
C ALA A 320 1.72 -6.04 -18.79
N GLY A 321 2.80 -6.51 -18.16
CA GLY A 321 3.10 -7.94 -17.99
C GLY A 321 2.55 -8.53 -16.68
N GLY A 322 1.81 -7.75 -15.90
CA GLY A 322 1.26 -8.15 -14.60
C GLY A 322 2.28 -8.15 -13.46
N ARG A 323 3.50 -7.62 -13.64
CA ARG A 323 4.52 -7.60 -12.58
C ARG A 323 4.35 -6.36 -11.72
N PHE A 324 4.42 -6.53 -10.40
CA PHE A 324 4.39 -5.42 -9.45
C PHE A 324 5.53 -5.54 -8.42
N SER A 325 5.89 -4.41 -7.82
CA SER A 325 6.79 -4.38 -6.68
C SER A 325 6.47 -3.23 -5.74
N LEU A 326 6.60 -3.47 -4.44
CA LEU A 326 6.53 -2.43 -3.41
C LEU A 326 7.83 -2.42 -2.61
N ARG A 327 8.41 -1.25 -2.38
CA ARG A 327 9.60 -1.05 -1.54
C ARG A 327 9.29 -0.15 -0.34
N GLN A 328 9.78 -0.53 0.82
CA GLN A 328 9.74 0.25 2.06
C GLN A 328 11.12 0.27 2.74
N PHE A 329 11.80 1.42 2.71
CA PHE A 329 13.16 1.54 3.23
C PHE A 329 13.29 1.43 4.75
N THR A 330 12.20 1.71 5.49
CA THR A 330 12.12 1.47 6.95
C THR A 330 11.87 0.01 7.30
N GLY A 331 11.54 -0.82 6.30
CA GLY A 331 11.12 -2.20 6.43
C GLY A 331 9.62 -2.34 6.71
N PHE A 332 9.06 -3.46 6.28
CA PHE A 332 7.67 -3.84 6.58
C PHE A 332 7.47 -4.04 8.07
N THR A 333 6.26 -3.73 8.54
CA THR A 333 5.87 -3.76 9.95
C THR A 333 5.82 -5.20 10.49
N GLY A 334 5.20 -6.10 9.73
CA GLY A 334 5.06 -7.53 10.02
C GLY A 334 5.93 -8.40 9.11
N ARG A 335 6.13 -9.65 9.52
CA ARG A 335 7.01 -10.59 8.81
C ARG A 335 6.34 -11.27 7.62
N ASN A 336 5.03 -11.49 7.68
CA ASN A 336 4.29 -12.20 6.64
C ASN A 336 3.51 -11.19 5.82
N LEU A 337 3.75 -11.19 4.52
CA LEU A 337 3.08 -10.29 3.60
C LEU A 337 1.90 -10.98 2.94
N THR A 338 0.79 -10.27 2.79
CA THR A 338 -0.36 -10.66 1.96
C THR A 338 -0.70 -9.52 1.02
N ALA A 339 -1.45 -9.80 -0.05
CA ALA A 339 -1.85 -8.76 -0.99
C ALA A 339 -3.26 -8.97 -1.55
N VAL A 340 -3.89 -7.88 -1.97
CA VAL A 340 -5.16 -7.84 -2.70
C VAL A 340 -4.93 -7.14 -4.03
N ALA A 341 -5.44 -7.71 -5.13
CA ALA A 341 -5.45 -7.05 -6.43
C ALA A 341 -6.82 -6.42 -6.68
N THR A 342 -6.84 -5.19 -7.17
CA THR A 342 -8.04 -4.51 -7.66
C THR A 342 -7.88 -4.23 -9.14
N ASP A 343 -8.82 -4.71 -9.96
CA ASP A 343 -8.77 -4.51 -11.41
C ASP A 343 -9.23 -3.09 -11.82
N PRO A 344 -9.00 -2.68 -13.08
CA PRO A 344 -9.48 -1.39 -13.58
C PRO A 344 -11.01 -1.22 -13.59
N ALA A 345 -11.78 -2.31 -13.44
CA ALA A 345 -13.24 -2.26 -13.29
C ALA A 345 -13.67 -2.03 -11.82
N GLY A 346 -12.71 -2.01 -10.89
CA GLY A 346 -12.94 -1.78 -9.47
C GLY A 346 -13.31 -3.04 -8.68
N THR A 347 -13.15 -4.25 -9.22
CA THR A 347 -13.34 -5.48 -8.44
C THR A 347 -12.05 -5.87 -7.73
N SER A 348 -12.13 -6.22 -6.45
CA SER A 348 -10.97 -6.71 -5.69
C SER A 348 -10.99 -8.23 -5.45
N SER A 349 -9.81 -8.83 -5.37
CA SER A 349 -9.61 -10.25 -5.04
C SER A 349 -9.73 -10.53 -3.52
N GLU A 350 -9.69 -11.80 -3.16
CA GLU A 350 -9.33 -12.22 -1.78
C GLU A 350 -7.84 -11.89 -1.49
N PHE A 351 -7.41 -12.10 -0.24
CA PHE A 351 -5.99 -12.03 0.12
C PHE A 351 -5.18 -13.14 -0.57
N SER A 352 -3.96 -12.81 -0.99
CA SER A 352 -2.95 -13.79 -1.39
C SER A 352 -2.61 -14.74 -0.25
N LEU A 353 -2.04 -15.88 -0.60
CA LEU A 353 -1.28 -16.67 0.37
C LEU A 353 -0.18 -15.81 0.99
N PRO A 354 0.11 -15.97 2.29
CA PRO A 354 1.15 -15.20 2.95
C PRO A 354 2.53 -15.58 2.42
N LEU A 355 3.40 -14.59 2.25
CA LEU A 355 4.82 -14.79 1.98
C LEU A 355 5.65 -14.14 3.08
N SER A 356 6.38 -14.96 3.83
CA SER A 356 7.31 -14.46 4.84
C SER A 356 8.49 -13.75 4.19
N THR A 357 8.86 -12.59 4.72
CA THR A 357 10.11 -11.91 4.35
C THR A 357 11.30 -12.81 4.64
N LEU A 358 12.28 -12.80 3.74
CA LEU A 358 13.55 -13.51 3.92
C LEU A 358 14.22 -13.11 5.25
N PRO A 359 14.81 -14.07 6.00
CA PRO A 359 15.53 -13.77 7.22
C PRO A 359 16.63 -12.73 6.98
N SER A 360 16.65 -11.70 7.83
CA SER A 360 17.66 -10.66 7.78
C SER A 360 17.88 -10.05 9.16
N THR A 361 19.14 -9.92 9.58
CA THR A 361 19.56 -9.25 10.82
C THR A 361 19.30 -7.75 10.76
N GLY A 362 19.33 -7.15 9.57
CA GLY A 362 19.13 -5.72 9.36
C GLY A 362 18.77 -5.38 7.90
N PRO A 363 18.60 -4.08 7.58
CA PRO A 363 18.41 -3.66 6.20
C PRO A 363 19.69 -3.88 5.39
N LEU A 364 19.52 -4.18 4.11
CA LEU A 364 20.59 -4.23 3.11
C LEU A 364 20.09 -3.54 1.85
N VAL A 365 20.93 -2.72 1.23
CA VAL A 365 20.63 -2.06 -0.04
C VAL A 365 21.75 -2.34 -1.03
N THR A 366 21.41 -3.00 -2.13
CA THR A 366 22.33 -3.39 -3.20
C THR A 366 22.20 -2.44 -4.37
N THR A 367 23.33 -1.92 -4.83
CA THR A 367 23.41 -0.88 -5.88
C THR A 367 24.60 -1.14 -6.81
N SER A 368 24.62 -0.49 -7.97
CA SER A 368 25.86 -0.42 -8.76
C SER A 368 26.95 0.28 -7.95
N ALA A 369 28.17 -0.29 -7.90
CA ALA A 369 29.29 0.35 -7.21
C ALA A 369 29.80 1.62 -7.91
N ALA A 370 29.42 1.81 -9.19
CA ALA A 370 29.83 2.97 -9.97
C ALA A 370 28.92 4.19 -9.75
N SER A 371 27.61 3.96 -9.62
CA SER A 371 26.61 5.03 -9.56
C SER A 371 25.93 5.19 -8.21
N TYR A 372 25.99 4.16 -7.34
CA TYR A 372 25.23 4.03 -6.10
C TYR A 372 23.72 4.20 -6.24
N ARG A 373 23.19 4.03 -7.46
CA ARG A 373 21.75 4.05 -7.71
C ARG A 373 21.18 2.66 -7.46
N PRO A 374 20.11 2.52 -6.63
CA PRO A 374 19.34 1.28 -6.57
C PRO A 374 18.69 0.98 -7.91
N GLY A 375 18.59 -0.30 -8.26
CA GLY A 375 18.00 -0.72 -9.52
C GLY A 375 18.44 -2.11 -9.93
N ALA A 376 18.29 -2.40 -11.22
CA ALA A 376 18.77 -3.65 -11.80
C ALA A 376 20.30 -3.73 -11.77
N ILE A 377 20.82 -4.95 -11.69
CA ILE A 377 22.25 -5.26 -11.68
C ILE A 377 22.52 -6.25 -12.81
N SER A 378 23.69 -6.22 -13.43
CA SER A 378 24.04 -7.21 -14.47
C SER A 378 25.07 -8.22 -13.98
N PRO A 379 25.14 -9.43 -14.58
CA PRO A 379 26.28 -10.32 -14.34
C PRO A 379 27.61 -9.63 -14.64
N ASP A 380 28.66 -10.08 -13.97
CA ASP A 380 30.02 -9.55 -14.10
C ASP A 380 30.10 -8.03 -13.90
N SER A 381 29.24 -7.46 -13.07
CA SER A 381 29.32 -6.05 -12.66
C SER A 381 29.88 -5.92 -11.25
N ILE A 382 30.47 -4.76 -10.94
CA ILE A 382 30.89 -4.39 -9.60
C ILE A 382 29.69 -3.77 -8.87
N VAL A 383 29.37 -4.37 -7.72
CA VAL A 383 28.18 -4.09 -6.93
C VAL A 383 28.61 -3.62 -5.55
N ALA A 384 27.88 -2.65 -4.99
CA ALA A 384 28.02 -2.20 -3.62
C ALA A 384 26.75 -2.53 -2.83
N ALA A 385 26.90 -3.29 -1.74
CA ALA A 385 25.84 -3.56 -0.79
C ALA A 385 26.11 -2.81 0.53
N PHE A 386 25.14 -2.01 0.95
CA PHE A 386 25.20 -1.21 2.17
C PHE A 386 24.31 -1.80 3.26
N GLY A 387 24.86 -1.96 4.45
CA GLY A 387 24.16 -2.49 5.61
C GLY A 387 24.93 -2.19 6.89
N PRO A 388 24.27 -2.17 8.06
CA PRO A 388 24.94 -1.87 9.32
C PRO A 388 25.73 -3.08 9.84
N ASN A 389 26.84 -2.83 10.54
CA ASN A 389 27.60 -3.82 11.30
C ASN A 389 27.98 -5.08 10.49
N LEU A 390 28.42 -4.91 9.25
CA LEU A 390 28.79 -6.05 8.39
C LEU A 390 30.11 -6.71 8.82
N VAL A 391 31.06 -5.91 9.32
CA VAL A 391 32.35 -6.37 9.89
C VAL A 391 32.91 -5.27 10.79
N SER A 392 33.78 -5.60 11.76
CA SER A 392 34.33 -4.61 12.70
C SER A 392 35.37 -3.66 12.08
N ASN A 393 36.14 -4.12 11.09
CA ASN A 393 37.20 -3.34 10.44
C ASN A 393 37.07 -3.42 8.93
N HIS A 394 37.58 -2.42 8.22
CA HIS A 394 37.65 -2.47 6.77
C HIS A 394 38.79 -3.37 6.29
N GLN A 395 38.58 -4.04 5.17
CA GLN A 395 39.61 -4.83 4.49
C GLN A 395 39.40 -4.76 2.98
N ALA A 396 40.49 -4.57 2.24
CA ALA A 396 40.53 -4.66 0.78
C ALA A 396 41.22 -5.97 0.36
N ALA A 397 40.70 -6.62 -0.68
CA ALA A 397 41.29 -7.83 -1.22
C ALA A 397 42.48 -7.51 -2.14
N ALA A 398 43.52 -8.34 -2.09
CA ALA A 398 44.49 -8.46 -3.17
C ALA A 398 43.95 -9.41 -4.25
N ARG A 399 44.42 -9.26 -5.49
CA ARG A 399 44.11 -10.21 -6.57
C ARG A 399 44.95 -11.49 -6.41
N PRO A 400 44.42 -12.69 -6.74
CA PRO A 400 43.05 -12.96 -7.18
C PRO A 400 42.00 -12.73 -6.07
N LEU A 401 40.84 -12.19 -6.44
CA LEU A 401 39.81 -11.83 -5.46
C LEU A 401 39.26 -13.09 -4.74
N PRO A 402 39.09 -13.07 -3.41
CA PRO A 402 38.55 -14.19 -2.66
C PRO A 402 37.01 -14.15 -2.62
N THR A 403 36.38 -15.28 -2.30
CA THR A 403 34.94 -15.38 -2.00
C THR A 403 34.60 -15.15 -0.51
N SER A 404 35.63 -15.00 0.33
CA SER A 404 35.53 -14.65 1.75
C SER A 404 36.59 -13.60 2.10
N LEU A 405 36.18 -12.50 2.74
CA LEU A 405 37.07 -11.40 3.11
C LEU A 405 36.62 -10.84 4.47
N GLY A 406 37.54 -10.74 5.43
CA GLY A 406 37.19 -10.31 6.80
C GLY A 406 36.12 -11.20 7.47
N GLY A 407 36.00 -12.45 7.06
CA GLY A 407 34.94 -13.38 7.50
C GLY A 407 33.57 -13.15 6.82
N VAL A 408 33.44 -12.14 5.96
CA VAL A 408 32.22 -11.86 5.20
C VAL A 408 32.20 -12.68 3.91
N THR A 409 31.05 -13.24 3.58
CA THR A 409 30.77 -13.92 2.31
C THR A 409 29.54 -13.33 1.65
N VAL A 410 29.52 -13.24 0.32
CA VAL A 410 28.34 -12.85 -0.46
C VAL A 410 27.91 -14.00 -1.36
N ALA A 411 26.64 -14.38 -1.28
CA ALA A 411 26.02 -15.39 -2.13
C ALA A 411 24.81 -14.78 -2.87
N VAL A 412 24.66 -15.14 -4.14
CA VAL A 412 23.54 -14.72 -4.98
C VAL A 412 22.73 -15.94 -5.36
N ARG A 413 21.48 -16.00 -4.91
CA ARG A 413 20.51 -17.00 -5.38
C ARG A 413 19.74 -16.43 -6.55
N ASP A 414 19.92 -17.01 -7.74
CA ASP A 414 19.34 -16.51 -8.98
C ASP A 414 17.87 -16.94 -9.16
N ALA A 415 17.26 -16.46 -10.25
CA ALA A 415 15.88 -16.77 -10.61
C ALA A 415 15.66 -18.25 -10.99
N GLY A 416 16.72 -18.97 -11.39
CA GLY A 416 16.71 -20.41 -11.63
C GLY A 416 16.81 -21.24 -10.35
N GLY A 417 17.04 -20.59 -9.20
CA GLY A 417 17.20 -21.22 -7.91
C GLY A 417 18.64 -21.64 -7.58
N GLY A 418 19.59 -21.41 -8.48
CA GLY A 418 21.01 -21.68 -8.27
C GLY A 418 21.66 -20.67 -7.32
N GLU A 419 22.60 -21.10 -6.49
CA GLU A 419 23.33 -20.24 -5.55
C GLU A 419 24.79 -20.08 -6.00
N HIS A 420 25.24 -18.83 -6.11
CA HIS A 420 26.53 -18.47 -6.68
C HIS A 420 27.32 -17.62 -5.69
N ALA A 421 28.56 -18.02 -5.38
CA ALA A 421 29.45 -17.23 -4.54
C ALA A 421 30.04 -16.05 -5.33
N ALA A 422 30.01 -14.86 -4.73
CA ALA A 422 30.58 -13.66 -5.34
C ALA A 422 32.04 -13.44 -4.91
N LEU A 423 32.83 -12.85 -5.82
CA LEU A 423 34.19 -12.40 -5.54
C LEU A 423 34.15 -11.04 -4.82
N LEU A 424 34.95 -10.86 -3.78
CA LEU A 424 34.90 -9.68 -2.92
C LEU A 424 36.09 -8.74 -3.18
N TYR A 425 35.79 -7.46 -3.38
CA TYR A 425 36.79 -6.39 -3.48
C TYR A 425 37.11 -5.76 -2.13
N TYR A 426 36.07 -5.50 -1.35
CA TYR A 426 36.16 -4.67 -0.16
C TYR A 426 35.05 -5.01 0.82
N VAL A 427 35.39 -4.99 2.11
CA VAL A 427 34.43 -5.11 3.22
C VAL A 427 34.73 -4.01 4.24
N SER A 428 33.70 -3.52 4.91
CA SER A 428 33.78 -2.53 5.98
C SER A 428 32.54 -2.62 6.86
N PRO A 429 32.49 -1.91 8.01
CA PRO A 429 31.31 -1.93 8.86
C PRO A 429 30.00 -1.57 8.16
N GLY A 430 30.05 -0.72 7.12
CA GLY A 430 28.87 -0.22 6.43
C GLY A 430 28.66 -0.72 5.00
N GLN A 431 29.64 -1.42 4.41
CA GLN A 431 29.66 -1.68 2.97
C GLN A 431 30.44 -2.94 2.59
N VAL A 432 29.93 -3.67 1.61
CA VAL A 432 30.63 -4.74 0.90
C VAL A 432 30.60 -4.45 -0.60
N ASN A 433 31.76 -4.46 -1.25
CA ASN A 433 31.86 -4.41 -2.70
C ASN A 433 32.23 -5.79 -3.25
N PHE A 434 31.48 -6.26 -4.23
CA PHE A 434 31.64 -7.58 -4.81
C PHE A 434 31.38 -7.57 -6.31
N VAL A 435 31.78 -8.64 -6.99
CA VAL A 435 31.46 -8.89 -8.40
C VAL A 435 30.22 -9.76 -8.48
N MET A 436 29.18 -9.30 -9.16
CA MET A 436 28.01 -10.12 -9.46
C MET A 436 28.47 -11.35 -10.26
N PRO A 437 28.20 -12.59 -9.83
CA PRO A 437 28.71 -13.78 -10.53
C PRO A 437 28.21 -13.82 -11.98
N GLY A 438 29.08 -14.12 -12.95
CA GLY A 438 28.73 -14.17 -14.37
C GLY A 438 27.70 -15.24 -14.76
N SER A 439 27.55 -16.27 -13.91
CA SER A 439 26.67 -17.43 -14.12
C SER A 439 25.23 -17.24 -13.65
N VAL A 440 24.88 -16.10 -13.06
CA VAL A 440 23.52 -15.86 -12.55
C VAL A 440 22.50 -15.82 -13.68
N VAL A 441 21.39 -16.53 -13.51
CA VAL A 441 20.24 -16.44 -14.42
C VAL A 441 19.52 -15.10 -14.26
N TYR A 442 19.13 -14.48 -15.37
CA TYR A 442 18.38 -13.23 -15.39
C TYR A 442 17.02 -13.35 -14.68
N GLY A 443 16.56 -12.25 -14.10
CA GLY A 443 15.34 -12.17 -13.29
C GLY A 443 15.65 -11.80 -11.84
N MET A 444 14.65 -11.93 -10.96
CA MET A 444 14.80 -11.57 -9.55
C MET A 444 15.78 -12.52 -8.85
N ALA A 445 16.81 -11.94 -8.22
CA ALA A 445 17.83 -12.67 -7.47
C ALA A 445 17.92 -12.15 -6.04
N THR A 446 18.20 -13.07 -5.11
CA THR A 446 18.46 -12.74 -3.71
C THR A 446 19.95 -12.54 -3.50
N VAL A 447 20.35 -11.38 -3.01
CA VAL A 447 21.71 -11.12 -2.55
C VAL A 447 21.76 -11.33 -1.04
N ARG A 448 22.64 -12.24 -0.60
CA ARG A 448 22.82 -12.57 0.81
C ARG A 448 24.26 -12.27 1.24
N VAL A 449 24.41 -11.40 2.22
CA VAL A 449 25.68 -11.12 2.90
C VAL A 449 25.67 -11.85 4.24
N ARG A 450 26.64 -12.73 4.47
CA ARG A 450 26.83 -13.40 5.76
C ARG A 450 28.13 -12.92 6.39
N THR A 451 28.07 -12.49 7.65
CA THR A 451 29.22 -12.02 8.43
C THR A 451 29.91 -13.18 9.15
N GLY A 452 31.14 -12.98 9.60
CA GLY A 452 31.88 -13.97 10.39
C GLY A 452 31.23 -14.28 11.74
N GLU A 453 30.39 -13.38 12.25
CA GLU A 453 29.63 -13.51 13.49
C GLU A 453 28.30 -14.28 13.30
N GLY A 454 27.98 -14.69 12.07
CA GLY A 454 26.75 -15.42 11.74
C GLY A 454 25.54 -14.53 11.39
N ASN A 455 25.66 -13.20 11.48
CA ASN A 455 24.62 -12.29 11.01
C ASN A 455 24.41 -12.44 9.50
N THR A 456 23.16 -12.44 9.06
CA THR A 456 22.78 -12.60 7.65
C THR A 456 21.95 -11.39 7.22
N PHE A 457 22.36 -10.73 6.15
CA PHE A 457 21.66 -9.60 5.56
C PHE A 457 21.20 -9.96 4.16
N THR A 458 19.97 -9.61 3.83
CA THR A 458 19.35 -10.02 2.56
C THR A 458 18.71 -8.84 1.85
N ASP A 459 18.96 -8.73 0.54
CA ASP A 459 18.27 -7.82 -0.38
C ASP A 459 17.88 -8.59 -1.65
N VAL A 460 16.99 -8.01 -2.45
CA VAL A 460 16.54 -8.57 -3.72
C VAL A 460 16.74 -7.53 -4.82
N VAL A 461 17.37 -7.99 -5.91
CA VAL A 461 17.67 -7.20 -7.09
C VAL A 461 17.14 -7.89 -8.33
N GLU A 462 16.77 -7.11 -9.34
CA GLU A 462 16.53 -7.66 -10.67
C GLU A 462 17.86 -7.80 -11.40
N VAL A 463 18.11 -8.98 -11.95
CA VAL A 463 19.29 -9.23 -12.77
C VAL A 463 18.94 -9.14 -14.24
N VAL A 464 19.63 -8.26 -14.96
CA VAL A 464 19.39 -7.94 -16.37
C VAL A 464 20.68 -8.06 -17.20
N PRO A 465 20.61 -8.16 -18.54
CA PRO A 465 21.80 -8.28 -19.36
C PRO A 465 22.76 -7.09 -19.25
N VAL A 466 22.24 -5.86 -19.13
CA VAL A 466 23.02 -4.63 -18.98
C VAL A 466 22.41 -3.68 -17.95
N ALA A 467 23.26 -3.11 -17.10
CA ALA A 467 22.89 -2.11 -16.10
C ALA A 467 24.08 -1.14 -15.95
N PRO A 468 24.28 -0.23 -16.91
CA PRO A 468 25.53 0.50 -17.03
C PRO A 468 25.68 1.55 -15.92
N GLY A 469 26.90 1.66 -15.38
CA GLY A 469 27.31 2.73 -14.48
C GLY A 469 28.75 3.18 -14.79
N LEU A 470 29.02 4.47 -14.65
CA LEU A 470 30.33 5.08 -14.87
C LEU A 470 30.96 5.43 -13.52
N PHE A 471 32.19 4.98 -13.29
CA PHE A 471 32.93 5.34 -12.10
C PHE A 471 33.36 6.81 -12.17
N THR A 472 33.45 7.42 -11.00
CA THR A 472 33.85 8.83 -10.83
C THR A 472 35.09 8.88 -9.95
N ALA A 473 35.94 9.87 -10.19
CA ALA A 473 37.26 9.92 -9.57
C ALA A 473 37.20 10.11 -8.04
N ASP A 474 36.13 10.74 -7.55
CA ASP A 474 35.87 10.91 -6.11
C ASP A 474 35.05 9.76 -5.51
N GLY A 475 34.62 8.79 -6.34
CA GLY A 475 33.79 7.68 -5.91
C GLY A 475 32.40 8.11 -5.43
N SER A 476 31.82 9.19 -5.95
CA SER A 476 30.47 9.64 -5.58
C SER A 476 29.36 9.15 -6.53
N GLY A 477 29.75 8.66 -7.71
CA GLY A 477 28.86 8.37 -8.83
C GLY A 477 28.40 9.64 -9.59
N ARG A 478 28.97 10.80 -9.29
CA ARG A 478 28.67 12.10 -9.91
C ARG A 478 29.97 12.88 -10.18
N GLY A 479 29.91 13.88 -11.06
CA GLY A 479 31.07 14.75 -11.32
C GLY A 479 32.10 14.12 -12.25
N ARG A 480 33.39 14.30 -11.94
CA ARG A 480 34.48 13.93 -12.88
C ARG A 480 34.64 12.41 -13.00
N PRO A 481 34.78 11.87 -14.22
CA PRO A 481 34.91 10.43 -14.40
C PRO A 481 36.22 9.88 -13.86
N ALA A 482 36.19 8.64 -13.41
CA ALA A 482 37.39 7.82 -13.34
C ALA A 482 37.73 7.39 -14.77
N GLY A 483 38.81 7.95 -15.32
CA GLY A 483 39.17 7.75 -16.71
C GLY A 483 40.41 8.53 -17.11
N VAL A 484 40.81 8.39 -18.38
CA VAL A 484 41.96 9.08 -18.95
C VAL A 484 41.61 9.62 -20.35
N PHE A 485 42.20 10.76 -20.70
CA PHE A 485 42.32 11.20 -22.07
C PHE A 485 43.55 10.52 -22.69
N LEU A 486 43.37 9.90 -23.85
CA LEU A 486 44.44 9.42 -24.71
C LEU A 486 44.50 10.32 -25.93
N ARG A 487 45.59 11.08 -26.06
CA ARG A 487 45.90 11.82 -27.27
C ARG A 487 46.78 10.98 -28.18
N VAL A 488 46.40 10.88 -29.46
CA VAL A 488 47.20 10.28 -30.53
C VAL A 488 47.50 11.35 -31.56
N ARG A 489 48.79 11.66 -31.76
CA ARG A 489 49.26 12.63 -32.76
C ARG A 489 49.37 12.00 -34.16
N PRO A 490 49.47 12.80 -35.22
CA PRO A 490 49.61 12.30 -36.60
C PRO A 490 50.83 11.39 -36.81
N ASP A 491 51.89 11.57 -36.02
CA ASP A 491 53.10 10.74 -36.03
C ASP A 491 52.95 9.41 -35.26
N GLY A 492 51.77 9.15 -34.68
CA GLY A 492 51.48 7.96 -33.89
C GLY A 492 51.84 8.06 -32.40
N THR A 493 52.44 9.16 -31.96
CA THR A 493 52.81 9.36 -30.55
C THR A 493 51.57 9.42 -29.66
N GLN A 494 51.61 8.71 -28.54
CA GLN A 494 50.52 8.63 -27.57
C GLN A 494 50.86 9.35 -26.26
N ALA A 495 49.89 10.08 -25.70
CA ALA A 495 49.99 10.70 -24.38
C ALA A 495 48.72 10.45 -23.57
N TYR A 496 48.88 10.10 -22.29
CA TYR A 496 47.79 9.83 -21.37
C TYR A 496 47.69 10.93 -20.31
N GLU A 497 46.49 11.46 -20.11
CA GLU A 497 46.21 12.50 -19.13
C GLU A 497 44.99 12.09 -18.29
N PRO A 498 45.00 12.23 -16.95
CA PRO A 498 43.82 11.94 -16.14
C PRO A 498 42.59 12.75 -16.56
N ALA A 499 41.43 12.11 -16.65
CA ALA A 499 40.17 12.78 -17.05
C ALA A 499 39.64 13.76 -16.00
N ILE A 500 40.30 13.85 -14.85
CA ILE A 500 40.10 14.89 -13.85
C ILE A 500 40.75 16.22 -14.23
N HIS A 501 41.54 16.30 -15.29
CA HIS A 501 42.12 17.55 -15.79
C HIS A 501 41.34 18.11 -16.99
N PRO A 502 41.48 19.41 -17.32
CA PRO A 502 40.96 19.98 -18.56
C PRO A 502 41.47 19.26 -19.81
N ALA A 503 40.56 18.70 -20.61
CA ALA A 503 40.83 18.10 -21.90
C ALA A 503 41.31 19.17 -22.88
N ASP A 504 42.52 19.00 -23.39
CA ASP A 504 43.03 19.77 -24.54
C ASP A 504 42.78 18.96 -25.81
N LEU A 505 41.99 19.46 -26.75
CA LEU A 505 41.72 18.71 -27.97
C LEU A 505 42.80 18.89 -29.05
N GLY A 506 43.85 19.67 -28.77
CA GLY A 506 45.03 19.80 -29.63
C GLY A 506 44.73 20.36 -31.02
N SER A 507 45.55 20.00 -32.00
CA SER A 507 45.32 20.35 -33.40
C SER A 507 44.14 19.56 -33.99
N ASP A 508 43.57 19.99 -35.12
CA ASP A 508 42.47 19.24 -35.77
C ASP A 508 42.92 17.87 -36.31
N ASN A 509 44.23 17.63 -36.40
CA ASN A 509 44.80 16.34 -36.79
C ASN A 509 45.10 15.43 -35.59
N ASP A 510 44.97 15.93 -34.36
CA ASP A 510 45.08 15.10 -33.16
C ASP A 510 43.79 14.31 -32.97
N ARG A 511 43.90 13.06 -32.51
CA ARG A 511 42.74 12.28 -32.05
C ARG A 511 42.78 12.17 -30.54
N VAL A 512 41.77 12.71 -29.87
CA VAL A 512 41.63 12.61 -28.41
C VAL A 512 40.51 11.65 -28.08
N TYR A 513 40.86 10.59 -27.37
CA TYR A 513 39.94 9.59 -26.88
C TYR A 513 39.72 9.79 -25.39
N LEU A 514 38.48 9.77 -24.94
CA LEU A 514 38.13 9.66 -23.53
C LEU A 514 37.91 8.17 -23.20
N LEU A 515 38.80 7.61 -22.39
CA LEU A 515 38.71 6.26 -21.87
C LEU A 515 38.01 6.34 -20.50
N LEU A 516 36.78 5.87 -20.43
CA LEU A 516 35.99 5.83 -19.21
C LEU A 516 36.02 4.44 -18.60
N PHE A 517 36.09 4.38 -17.27
CA PHE A 517 35.89 3.15 -16.53
C PHE A 517 34.47 3.08 -15.96
N GLY A 518 33.85 1.92 -16.08
CA GLY A 518 32.48 1.68 -15.65
C GLY A 518 32.24 0.23 -15.28
N THR A 519 30.98 -0.16 -15.18
CA THR A 519 30.55 -1.53 -14.93
C THR A 519 29.18 -1.79 -15.53
N GLY A 520 28.86 -3.05 -15.80
CA GLY A 520 27.55 -3.47 -16.29
C GLY A 520 27.25 -3.12 -17.74
N ILE A 521 28.31 -2.94 -18.54
CA ILE A 521 28.30 -2.56 -19.95
C ILE A 521 28.58 -3.77 -20.86
N ARG A 522 29.41 -4.72 -20.40
CA ARG A 522 29.92 -5.82 -21.24
C ARG A 522 28.85 -6.73 -21.85
N GLY A 523 27.68 -6.85 -21.19
CA GLY A 523 26.55 -7.67 -21.64
C GLY A 523 25.72 -7.10 -22.80
N ARG A 524 26.10 -5.94 -23.35
CA ARG A 524 25.44 -5.32 -24.51
C ARG A 524 25.31 -6.28 -25.68
N HIS A 525 24.23 -6.16 -26.46
CA HIS A 525 24.05 -7.01 -27.64
C HIS A 525 24.97 -6.66 -28.82
N SER A 526 25.40 -5.39 -28.94
CA SER A 526 26.34 -4.93 -29.98
C SER A 526 27.06 -3.65 -29.56
N LEU A 527 28.13 -3.27 -30.28
CA LEU A 527 28.77 -1.96 -30.05
C LEU A 527 27.88 -0.79 -30.49
N ASP A 528 27.09 -0.97 -31.56
CA ASP A 528 26.21 0.07 -32.12
C ASP A 528 25.09 0.49 -31.17
N ALA A 529 24.76 -0.38 -30.21
CA ALA A 529 23.79 -0.15 -29.17
C ALA A 529 24.30 0.70 -28.00
N VAL A 530 25.60 0.99 -27.98
CA VAL A 530 26.21 1.92 -27.03
C VAL A 530 26.21 3.29 -27.66
N LYS A 531 25.46 4.22 -27.07
CA LYS A 531 25.40 5.62 -27.50
C LYS A 531 26.08 6.49 -26.46
N ALA A 532 26.86 7.46 -26.93
CA ALA A 532 27.50 8.45 -26.09
C ALA A 532 27.22 9.86 -26.63
N ARG A 533 27.02 10.82 -25.72
CA ARG A 533 26.89 12.23 -26.03
C ARG A 533 27.85 13.04 -25.17
N ALA A 534 28.42 14.11 -25.74
CA ALA A 534 29.19 15.12 -25.02
C ALA A 534 28.54 16.50 -25.24
N GLY A 535 28.00 17.09 -24.19
CA GLY A 535 27.29 18.38 -24.28
C GLY A 535 26.16 18.36 -25.31
N GLY A 536 25.41 17.25 -25.36
CA GLY A 536 24.32 16.99 -26.31
C GLY A 536 24.74 16.47 -27.69
N LEU A 537 26.02 16.62 -28.08
CA LEU A 537 26.53 16.13 -29.37
C LEU A 537 26.81 14.63 -29.30
N GLU A 538 26.29 13.86 -30.25
CA GLU A 538 26.60 12.43 -30.37
C GLU A 538 28.07 12.23 -30.75
N ILE A 539 28.76 11.35 -30.03
CA ILE A 539 30.19 11.07 -30.25
C ILE A 539 30.43 9.59 -30.51
N PRO A 540 31.42 9.21 -31.34
CA PRO A 540 31.69 7.81 -31.65
C PRO A 540 32.14 7.00 -30.44
N VAL A 541 31.53 5.83 -30.25
CA VAL A 541 31.95 4.81 -29.29
C VAL A 541 32.76 3.76 -30.04
N LEU A 542 34.06 3.69 -29.75
CA LEU A 542 34.99 2.81 -30.47
C LEU A 542 35.25 1.49 -29.74
N TYR A 543 35.00 1.48 -28.43
CA TYR A 543 35.07 0.28 -27.60
C TYR A 543 34.13 0.46 -26.43
N ALA A 544 33.50 -0.63 -26.02
CA ALA A 544 32.71 -0.75 -24.80
C ALA A 544 32.80 -2.21 -24.38
N GLY A 545 33.33 -2.55 -23.22
CA GLY A 545 33.56 -3.97 -22.89
C GLY A 545 34.42 -4.17 -21.66
N PRO A 546 34.78 -5.43 -21.35
CA PRO A 546 35.53 -5.75 -20.15
C PRO A 546 36.94 -5.15 -20.18
N GLN A 547 37.32 -4.48 -19.10
CA GLN A 547 38.70 -4.13 -18.82
C GLN A 547 39.41 -5.39 -18.29
N PRO A 548 40.59 -5.77 -18.83
CA PRO A 548 41.15 -7.10 -18.62
C PRO A 548 41.81 -7.33 -17.24
N GLU A 549 42.05 -6.28 -16.46
CA GLU A 549 42.85 -6.35 -15.23
C GLU A 549 42.01 -6.52 -13.97
N TYR A 550 40.78 -5.99 -13.97
CA TYR A 550 39.90 -5.97 -12.81
C TYR A 550 38.59 -6.71 -13.12
N PRO A 551 38.28 -7.81 -12.40
CA PRO A 551 37.00 -8.50 -12.52
C PRO A 551 35.81 -7.53 -12.38
N GLY A 552 34.91 -7.57 -13.35
CA GLY A 552 33.74 -6.71 -13.42
C GLY A 552 33.95 -5.24 -13.82
N LEU A 553 35.20 -4.78 -13.96
CA LEU A 553 35.48 -3.45 -14.50
C LEU A 553 35.30 -3.44 -16.01
N ASP A 554 34.54 -2.48 -16.52
CA ASP A 554 34.35 -2.22 -17.94
C ASP A 554 35.06 -0.93 -18.36
N GLN A 555 35.37 -0.83 -19.65
CA GLN A 555 35.96 0.35 -20.27
C GLN A 555 35.13 0.79 -21.48
N LEU A 556 34.98 2.10 -21.67
CA LEU A 556 34.53 2.71 -22.92
C LEU A 556 35.61 3.58 -23.54
N ASN A 557 35.75 3.56 -24.86
CA ASN A 557 36.63 4.48 -25.60
C ASN A 557 35.77 5.38 -26.48
N LEU A 558 35.72 6.67 -26.14
CA LEU A 558 34.92 7.66 -26.83
C LEU A 558 35.82 8.60 -27.63
N LEU A 559 35.55 8.82 -28.91
CA LEU A 559 36.30 9.79 -29.71
C LEU A 559 35.71 11.19 -29.49
N LEU A 560 36.48 12.11 -28.92
CA LEU A 560 36.05 13.50 -28.74
C LEU A 560 36.27 14.30 -30.03
N PRO A 561 35.20 14.86 -30.64
CA PRO A 561 35.35 15.65 -31.84
C PRO A 561 35.94 17.04 -31.55
N PRO A 562 36.73 17.63 -32.48
CA PRO A 562 37.28 18.98 -32.33
C PRO A 562 36.23 20.07 -32.09
N SER A 563 34.95 19.84 -32.46
CA SER A 563 33.83 20.76 -32.22
C SER A 563 33.49 20.99 -30.74
N LEU A 564 34.09 20.24 -29.82
CA LEU A 564 33.96 20.45 -28.38
C LEU A 564 34.97 21.47 -27.81
N LYS A 565 35.98 21.92 -28.60
CA LYS A 565 37.01 22.87 -28.15
C LYS A 565 36.40 24.11 -27.50
N GLY A 566 36.94 24.50 -26.34
CA GLY A 566 36.49 25.68 -25.61
C GLY A 566 35.07 25.62 -25.02
N ARG A 567 34.37 24.47 -25.05
CA ARG A 567 33.02 24.35 -24.45
C ARG A 567 33.00 24.47 -22.93
N GLY A 568 34.15 24.33 -22.27
CA GLY A 568 34.22 24.32 -20.82
C GLY A 568 33.60 23.05 -20.24
N GLU A 569 32.78 23.20 -19.21
CA GLU A 569 32.12 22.08 -18.54
C GLU A 569 31.17 21.35 -19.50
N THR A 570 31.44 20.06 -19.75
CA THR A 570 30.77 19.25 -20.75
C THR A 570 30.31 17.93 -20.12
N THR A 571 28.99 17.73 -20.05
CA THR A 571 28.41 16.48 -19.57
C THR A 571 28.57 15.38 -20.60
N ILE A 572 29.02 14.22 -20.14
CA ILE A 572 29.09 12.97 -20.89
C ILE A 572 27.93 12.08 -20.44
N GLU A 573 27.10 11.71 -21.41
CA GLU A 573 25.98 10.80 -21.21
C GLU A 573 26.23 9.53 -22.02
N VAL A 574 26.01 8.38 -21.40
CA VAL A 574 26.17 7.07 -22.05
C VAL A 574 24.90 6.27 -21.83
N SER A 575 24.43 5.59 -22.88
CA SER A 575 23.39 4.57 -22.78
C SER A 575 23.85 3.27 -23.44
N VAL A 576 23.52 2.14 -22.84
CA VAL A 576 23.81 0.79 -23.35
C VAL A 576 22.49 0.06 -23.54
N ASP A 577 22.19 -0.35 -24.76
CA ASP A 577 20.92 -1.01 -25.12
C ASP A 577 19.69 -0.24 -24.62
N GLY A 578 19.74 1.10 -24.74
CA GLY A 578 18.69 2.02 -24.27
C GLY A 578 18.70 2.31 -22.76
N HIS A 579 19.53 1.63 -21.96
CA HIS A 579 19.64 1.86 -20.52
C HIS A 579 20.67 2.96 -20.23
N PRO A 580 20.30 4.08 -19.58
CA PRO A 580 21.23 5.16 -19.30
C PRO A 580 22.16 4.85 -18.12
N ALA A 581 23.44 5.23 -18.23
CA ALA A 581 24.37 5.30 -17.11
C ALA A 581 24.19 6.61 -16.32
N ASN A 582 24.81 6.71 -15.14
CA ASN A 582 24.97 8.01 -14.48
C ASN A 582 25.82 8.96 -15.34
N PRO A 583 25.39 10.23 -15.50
CA PRO A 583 26.18 11.20 -16.25
C PRO A 583 27.46 11.56 -15.49
N VAL A 584 28.53 11.79 -16.23
CA VAL A 584 29.81 12.29 -15.72
C VAL A 584 30.17 13.58 -16.44
N THR A 585 31.05 14.39 -15.87
CA THR A 585 31.37 15.71 -16.41
C THR A 585 32.86 15.87 -16.60
N ILE A 586 33.25 16.32 -17.80
CA ILE A 586 34.64 16.70 -18.11
C ILE A 586 34.71 18.21 -18.34
N PHE A 587 35.91 18.76 -18.32
CA PHE A 587 36.15 20.14 -18.74
C PHE A 587 36.95 20.13 -20.04
N VAL A 588 36.48 20.82 -21.07
CA VAL A 588 37.17 20.94 -22.37
C VAL A 588 37.64 22.38 -22.54
N ARG A 589 38.95 22.57 -22.68
CA ARG A 589 39.56 23.90 -22.84
C ARG A 589 39.78 24.29 -24.29
#